data_AF-A0A2G9F3W6-F1
#
_entry.id   AF-A0A2G9F3W6-F1
#
_cell.length_a   1.000
_cell.length_b   1.000
_cell.length_c   1.000
_cell.angle_alpha   90.00
_cell.angle_beta   90.00
_cell.angle_gamma   90.00
#
_symmetry.space_group_name_H-M   'P 1'
#
loop_
_entity.id
_entity.type
_entity.pdbx_description
1 polymer ?
#
loop_
_entity_poly.entity_id
_entity_poly.type
_entity_poly.pdbx_seq_one_letter_code
_entity_poly.pdbx_strand_id
1 'polypeptide(L)'
;MACGEKFPYTSQRNKEKMIKELQVAIEKAEKTKDDKDAQVAFEKMGEIIKIVSELEKRSSEGDEKAKEELDKWDKMLKEMKPQA
;
A
#
# COMPACT_ATOMS: atom_id res chain seq x y z
N MET A 1 -12.65 -2.88 21.75
CA MET A 1 -11.38 -2.27 21.30
C MET A 1 -11.00 -2.92 19.99
N ALA A 2 -11.09 -2.22 18.87
CA ALA A 2 -10.43 -2.70 17.66
C ALA A 2 -8.94 -2.62 17.96
N CYS A 3 -8.33 -3.74 18.31
CA CYS A 3 -6.87 -3.87 18.40
C CYS A 3 -6.36 -3.68 16.97
N GLY A 4 -6.21 -2.42 16.55
CA GLY A 4 -5.60 -2.07 15.28
C GLY A 4 -4.22 -2.68 15.28
N GLU A 5 -3.93 -3.47 14.25
CA GLU A 5 -2.59 -3.99 14.04
C GLU A 5 -1.58 -2.83 14.15
N LYS A 6 -0.57 -3.00 15.01
CA LYS A 6 0.43 -1.96 15.26
C LYS A 6 1.25 -1.78 14.00
N PHE A 7 1.45 -0.52 13.59
CA PHE A 7 2.33 -0.18 12.48
C PHE A 7 3.66 -0.96 12.55
N PRO A 8 4.13 -1.55 11.44
CA PRO A 8 3.61 -1.45 10.07
C PRO A 8 2.59 -2.53 9.66
N TYR A 9 2.08 -3.34 10.60
CA TYR A 9 1.09 -4.38 10.30
C TYR A 9 -0.28 -3.77 9.97
N THR A 10 -0.94 -4.28 8.94
CA THR A 10 -2.19 -3.70 8.44
C THR A 10 -3.23 -4.78 8.20
N SER A 11 -4.49 -4.50 8.54
CA SER A 11 -5.55 -5.45 8.21
C SER A 11 -5.73 -5.56 6.70
N GLN A 12 -6.21 -6.71 6.22
CA GLN A 12 -6.52 -6.90 4.79
C GLN A 12 -7.42 -5.79 4.24
N ARG A 13 -8.47 -5.40 4.97
CA ARG A 13 -9.36 -4.29 4.59
C ARG A 13 -8.60 -2.97 4.42
N ASN A 14 -7.63 -2.69 5.30
CA ASN A 14 -6.84 -1.47 5.19
C ASN A 14 -5.93 -1.51 3.95
N LYS A 15 -5.28 -2.66 3.68
CA LYS A 15 -4.48 -2.84 2.47
C LYS A 15 -5.32 -2.58 1.21
N GLU A 16 -6.50 -3.22 1.11
CA GLU A 16 -7.41 -3.05 -0.02
C GLU A 16 -7.86 -1.60 -0.19
N LYS A 17 -8.13 -0.90 0.93
CA LYS A 17 -8.52 0.51 0.92
C LYS A 17 -7.39 1.40 0.38
N MET A 18 -6.18 1.27 0.91
CA MET A 18 -5.02 2.08 0.48
C MET A 18 -4.72 1.88 -1.02
N ILE A 19 -4.76 0.63 -1.45
CA ILE A 19 -4.62 0.22 -2.84
C ILE A 19 -5.66 0.89 -3.74
N LYS A 20 -6.96 0.79 -3.41
CA LYS A 20 -8.04 1.39 -4.20
C LYS A 20 -7.93 2.91 -4.25
N GLU A 21 -7.58 3.53 -3.13
CA GLU A 21 -7.39 4.98 -3.08
C GLU A 21 -6.21 5.44 -3.96
N LEU A 22 -5.13 4.67 -4.01
CA LEU A 22 -4.02 4.93 -4.93
C LEU A 22 -4.47 4.80 -6.38
N GLN A 23 -5.19 3.73 -6.74
CA GLN A 23 -5.71 3.55 -8.11
C GLN A 23 -6.60 4.71 -8.55
N VAL A 24 -7.57 5.11 -7.72
CA VAL A 24 -8.47 6.23 -8.01
C VAL A 24 -7.69 7.55 -8.17
N ALA A 25 -6.64 7.77 -7.36
CA ALA A 25 -5.80 8.95 -7.49
C ALA A 25 -4.98 8.94 -8.79
N ILE A 26 -4.42 7.79 -9.19
CA ILE A 26 -3.71 7.62 -10.46
C ILE A 26 -4.65 7.86 -11.64
N GLU A 27 -5.82 7.20 -11.67
CA GLU A 27 -6.81 7.38 -12.75
C GLU A 27 -7.23 8.84 -12.88
N LYS A 28 -7.44 9.52 -11.75
CA LYS A 28 -7.77 10.95 -11.74
C LYS A 28 -6.63 11.78 -12.30
N ALA A 29 -5.40 11.56 -11.84
CA ALA A 29 -4.21 12.27 -12.30
C ALA A 29 -3.96 12.07 -13.81
N GLU A 30 -4.16 10.85 -14.32
CA GLU A 30 -4.03 10.55 -15.76
C GLU A 30 -5.11 11.26 -16.59
N LYS A 31 -6.34 11.31 -16.07
CA LYS A 31 -7.48 11.94 -16.75
C LYS A 31 -7.39 13.46 -16.75
N THR A 32 -7.03 14.08 -15.63
CA THR A 32 -6.96 15.53 -15.47
C THR A 32 -5.63 16.10 -15.96
N LYS A 33 -4.56 15.30 -15.94
CA LYS A 33 -3.17 15.73 -16.18
C LYS A 33 -2.77 16.91 -15.29
N ASP A 34 -3.39 17.00 -14.10
CA ASP A 34 -3.16 18.05 -13.13
C ASP A 34 -2.08 17.65 -12.14
N ASP A 35 -1.10 18.53 -11.93
CA ASP A 35 0.05 18.26 -11.05
C ASP A 35 -0.37 18.03 -9.60
N LYS A 36 -1.48 18.61 -9.12
CA LYS A 36 -1.97 18.39 -7.76
C LYS A 36 -2.62 17.02 -7.63
N ASP A 37 -3.36 16.58 -8.64
CA ASP A 37 -3.90 15.22 -8.66
C ASP A 37 -2.76 14.18 -8.72
N ALA A 38 -1.69 14.46 -9.49
CA ALA A 38 -0.48 13.64 -9.48
C ALA A 38 0.21 13.64 -8.10
N GLN A 39 0.29 14.80 -7.44
CA GLN A 39 0.85 14.91 -6.08
C GLN A 39 0.07 14.03 -5.09
N VAL A 40 -1.27 14.05 -5.14
CA VAL A 40 -2.11 13.19 -4.29
C VAL A 40 -1.85 11.71 -4.55
N ALA A 41 -1.63 11.30 -5.80
CA ALA A 41 -1.26 9.93 -6.13
C ALA A 41 0.11 9.55 -5.54
N PHE A 42 1.10 10.44 -5.63
CA PHE A 42 2.42 10.24 -5.03
C PHE A 42 2.38 10.16 -3.51
N GLU A 43 1.58 11.00 -2.84
CA GLU A 43 1.42 10.95 -1.38
C GLU A 43 0.87 9.58 -0.93
N LYS A 44 -0.18 9.08 -1.60
CA LYS A 44 -0.75 7.76 -1.30
C LYS A 44 0.23 6.62 -1.58
N MET A 45 0.99 6.71 -2.66
CA MET A 45 2.03 5.74 -2.97
C MET A 45 3.13 5.76 -1.88
N GLY A 46 3.51 6.94 -1.41
CA GLY A 46 4.48 7.14 -0.33
C GLY A 46 4.06 6.49 0.99
N GLU A 47 2.76 6.55 1.34
CA GLU A 47 2.23 5.87 2.52
C GLU A 47 2.40 4.34 2.43
N ILE A 48 2.13 3.74 1.27
CA ILE A 48 2.31 2.31 1.04
C ILE A 48 3.79 1.94 1.08
N ILE A 49 4.66 2.70 0.41
CA ILE A 49 6.11 2.49 0.41
C ILE A 49 6.65 2.52 1.85
N LYS A 50 6.22 3.49 2.66
CA LYS A 50 6.65 3.60 4.06
C LYS A 50 6.28 2.35 4.88
N ILE A 51 5.10 1.78 4.65
CA ILE A 51 4.68 0.54 5.32
C ILE A 51 5.57 -0.63 4.89
N VAL A 52 5.75 -0.80 3.57
CA VAL A 52 6.54 -1.90 2.99
C VAL A 52 7.99 -1.81 3.45
N SER A 53 8.63 -0.63 3.41
CA SER A 53 10.01 -0.46 3.86
C SER A 53 10.21 -0.75 5.34
N GLU A 54 9.24 -0.44 6.20
CA GLU A 54 9.33 -0.77 7.62
C GLU A 54 9.11 -2.27 7.87
N LEU A 55 8.29 -2.95 7.05
CA LEU A 55 8.17 -4.40 7.07
C LEU A 55 9.46 -5.07 6.59
N GLU A 56 10.11 -4.57 5.53
CA GLU A 56 11.39 -5.09 5.01
C GLU A 56 12.50 -5.01 6.06
N LYS A 57 12.58 -3.89 6.79
CA LYS A 57 13.52 -3.75 7.92
C LYS A 57 13.28 -4.80 8.99
N ARG A 58 12.04 -4.93 9.47
CA ARG A 58 11.71 -5.92 10.51
C ARG A 58 11.92 -7.36 10.04
N SER A 59 11.58 -7.65 8.79
CA SER A 59 11.86 -8.96 8.17
C SER A 59 13.36 -9.24 8.13
N SER A 60 14.20 -8.23 7.86
CA SER A 60 15.66 -8.37 7.86
C SER A 60 16.23 -8.56 9.27
N GLU A 61 15.53 -8.06 10.28
CA GLU A 61 15.83 -8.27 11.71
C GLU A 61 15.31 -9.63 12.24
N GLY A 62 14.65 -10.43 11.39
CA GLY A 62 14.17 -11.78 11.72
C GLY A 62 12.70 -11.85 12.17
N ASP A 63 11.92 -10.78 12.01
CA ASP A 63 10.47 -10.82 12.27
C ASP A 63 9.74 -11.60 11.17
N GLU A 64 9.43 -12.88 11.43
CA GLU A 64 8.71 -13.75 10.49
C GLU A 64 7.34 -13.20 10.11
N LYS A 65 6.65 -12.52 11.04
CA LYS A 65 5.35 -11.90 10.75
C LYS A 65 5.50 -10.78 9.73
N ALA A 66 6.60 -10.04 9.76
CA ALA A 66 6.87 -9.00 8.77
C ALA A 66 7.06 -9.59 7.36
N LYS A 67 7.75 -10.74 7.27
CA LYS A 67 7.91 -11.47 6.01
C LYS A 67 6.57 -11.95 5.44
N GLU A 68 5.73 -12.59 6.26
CA GLU A 68 4.38 -13.02 5.83
C GLU A 68 3.51 -11.83 5.38
N GLU A 69 3.65 -10.69 6.05
CA GLU A 69 2.91 -9.49 5.72
C GLU A 69 3.37 -8.87 4.40
N LEU A 70 4.68 -8.92 4.09
CA LEU A 70 5.23 -8.54 2.78
C LEU A 70 4.70 -9.42 1.66
N ASP A 71 4.65 -10.74 1.86
CA ASP A 71 4.10 -11.68 0.87
C ASP A 71 2.63 -11.36 0.54
N LYS A 72 1.84 -10.93 1.55
CA LYS A 72 0.46 -10.49 1.33
C LYS A 72 0.39 -9.20 0.51
N TRP A 73 1.24 -8.22 0.82
CA TRP A 73 1.34 -6.98 0.04
C TRP A 73 1.72 -7.26 -1.42
N ASP A 74 2.74 -8.08 -1.65
CA ASP A 74 3.18 -8.47 -2.99
C ASP A 74 2.07 -9.17 -3.78
N LYS A 75 1.37 -10.12 -3.16
CA LYS A 75 0.21 -10.80 -3.79
C LYS A 75 -0.87 -9.81 -4.19
N MET A 76 -1.28 -8.92 -3.28
CA MET A 76 -2.33 -7.94 -3.55
C MET A 76 -1.94 -6.94 -4.63
N LEU A 77 -0.68 -6.50 -4.67
CA LEU A 77 -0.17 -5.60 -5.72
C LEU A 77 -0.12 -6.30 -7.09
N LYS A 78 0.22 -7.60 -7.13
CA LYS A 78 0.24 -8.42 -8.37
C LYS A 78 -1.14 -8.74 -8.91
N GLU A 79 -2.10 -9.04 -8.04
CA GLU A 79 -3.50 -9.29 -8.41
C GLU A 79 -4.21 -8.03 -8.94
N MET A 80 -3.61 -6.86 -8.69
CA MET A 80 -4.09 -5.55 -9.11
C MET A 80 -3.79 -5.16 -10.57
N LYS A 81 -3.29 -6.09 -11.39
CA LYS A 81 -3.11 -5.83 -12.84
C LYS A 81 -4.40 -5.23 -13.42
N PRO A 82 -4.28 -4.25 -14.34
CA PRO A 82 -5.44 -3.56 -14.89
C PRO A 82 -6.42 -4.60 -15.43
N GLN A 83 -7.68 -4.52 -14.99
CA GLN A 83 -8.75 -5.20 -15.69
C GLN A 83 -8.76 -4.58 -17.09
N ALA A 84 -8.26 -5.36 -18.05
CA ALA A 84 -8.25 -5.03 -19.48
C ALA A 84 -9.68 -4.82 -20.00
#